data_AF-A0A087TDE4-F1
#
_entry.id   AF-A0A087TDE4-F1
#
_cell.length_a   1.000
_cell.length_b   1.000
_cell.length_c   1.000
_cell.angle_alpha   90.00
_cell.angle_beta   90.00
_cell.angle_gamma   90.00
#
_symmetry.space_group_name_H-M   'P 1'
#
loop_
_entity.id
_entity.type
_entity.pdbx_description
1 polymer ?
#
loop_
_entity_poly.entity_id
_entity_poly.type
_entity_poly.pdbx_seq_one_letter_code
_entity_poly.pdbx_strand_id
1 'polypeptide(L)'
;MSLERGKRRKFLLLEECYGKKILDDNRPNPLYNKNTLETEVQLVPGSLLQEIKSDQGSSVCVQSLDHDNVYMLCNNSDVHELTPFEAEVLVPVSPVRDRLHVLSDEQWLKEAAMIVEGSNVNVDLGADLDPVEGIVRYCGIVPELGKGIFYGIELLVMSAA
;
A
#
# COMPACT_ATOMS: atom_id res chain seq x y z
N MET A 1 13.00 -17.74 -23.22
CA MET A 1 11.95 -17.92 -22.18
C MET A 1 11.74 -16.57 -21.50
N SER A 2 10.49 -16.28 -21.15
CA SER A 2 9.84 -14.97 -21.06
C SER A 2 10.57 -13.84 -20.33
N LEU A 3 10.45 -12.64 -20.92
CA LEU A 3 10.72 -11.33 -20.34
C LEU A 3 10.12 -11.21 -18.93
N GLU A 4 10.98 -11.10 -17.91
CA GLU A 4 10.64 -10.44 -16.64
C GLU A 4 10.14 -9.03 -16.99
N ARG A 5 8.82 -8.84 -17.07
CA ARG A 5 8.24 -7.48 -17.10
C ARG A 5 8.63 -6.84 -15.78
N GLY A 6 9.62 -5.95 -15.82
CA GLY A 6 10.22 -5.32 -14.64
C GLY A 6 9.14 -4.90 -13.65
N LYS A 7 9.25 -5.38 -12.40
CA LYS A 7 8.38 -4.95 -11.31
C LYS A 7 8.45 -3.43 -11.24
N ARG A 8 7.30 -2.76 -11.43
CA ARG A 8 7.21 -1.30 -11.32
C ARG A 8 7.50 -0.89 -9.89
N ARG A 9 8.29 0.16 -9.71
CA ARG A 9 8.64 0.68 -8.40
C ARG A 9 7.38 1.19 -7.70
N LYS A 10 7.32 0.97 -6.40
CA LYS A 10 6.25 1.45 -5.54
C LYS A 10 6.83 2.46 -4.58
N PHE A 11 6.04 3.46 -4.23
CA PHE A 11 6.47 4.54 -3.36
C PHE A 11 5.42 4.81 -2.29
N LEU A 12 5.87 5.35 -1.16
CA LEU A 12 5.03 5.99 -0.17
C LEU A 12 5.13 7.50 -0.32
N LEU A 13 4.00 8.19 -0.38
CA LEU A 13 3.96 9.65 -0.40
C LEU A 13 4.31 10.20 1.00
N LEU A 14 5.29 11.09 1.07
CA LEU A 14 5.78 11.64 2.34
C LEU A 14 5.03 12.90 2.77
N GLU A 15 4.57 13.68 1.80
CA GLU A 15 3.91 14.97 2.00
C GLU A 15 2.61 15.05 1.21
N GLU A 16 1.71 15.94 1.62
CA GLU A 16 0.45 16.12 0.91
C GLU A 16 0.67 16.55 -0.54
N CYS A 17 -0.08 15.95 -1.47
CA CYS A 17 0.05 16.24 -2.89
C CYS A 17 -1.30 16.16 -3.61
N TYR A 18 -1.47 16.92 -4.69
CA TYR A 18 -2.68 16.90 -5.51
C TYR A 18 -2.44 16.09 -6.79
N GLY A 19 -3.23 15.04 -6.97
CA GLY A 19 -3.26 14.24 -8.18
C GLY A 19 -4.40 14.64 -9.10
N LYS A 20 -4.27 14.27 -10.37
CA LYS A 20 -5.32 14.42 -11.37
C LYS A 20 -6.07 13.11 -11.53
N LYS A 21 -7.38 13.15 -11.29
CA LYS A 21 -8.28 12.02 -11.55
C LYS A 21 -8.78 12.08 -12.98
N ILE A 22 -8.59 10.98 -13.71
CA ILE A 22 -9.03 10.78 -15.09
C ILE A 22 -10.31 9.94 -15.05
N LEU A 23 -11.45 10.54 -15.42
CA LEU A 23 -12.77 9.89 -15.29
C LEU A 23 -13.08 8.83 -16.35
N ASP A 24 -12.27 8.70 -17.41
CA ASP A 24 -12.53 7.79 -18.53
C ASP A 24 -11.32 6.86 -18.74
N ASP A 25 -11.42 5.62 -18.24
CA ASP A 25 -10.38 4.58 -18.37
C ASP A 25 -10.59 3.69 -19.62
N ASN A 26 -11.04 4.31 -20.72
CA ASN A 26 -10.94 3.68 -22.02
C ASN A 26 -9.47 3.79 -22.48
N ARG A 27 -8.70 2.72 -22.23
CA ARG A 27 -7.33 2.39 -22.68
C ARG A 27 -6.77 3.26 -23.85
N PRO A 28 -5.47 3.57 -23.85
CA PRO A 28 -4.88 4.64 -24.65
C PRO A 28 -4.99 4.42 -26.16
N ASN A 29 -5.67 5.34 -26.84
CA ASN A 29 -5.29 5.78 -28.18
C ASN A 29 -4.19 6.86 -27.99
N PRO A 30 -3.02 6.80 -28.67
CA PRO A 30 -1.85 7.62 -28.35
C PRO A 30 -1.96 9.09 -28.81
N LEU A 31 -3.16 9.54 -29.18
CA LEU A 31 -3.42 10.91 -29.58
C LEU A 31 -4.50 11.46 -28.66
N TYR A 32 -4.06 12.28 -27.70
CA TYR A 32 -4.83 13.22 -26.90
C TYR A 32 -6.21 13.52 -27.50
N ASN A 33 -7.27 12.96 -26.91
CA ASN A 33 -8.63 13.44 -27.15
C ASN A 33 -9.10 14.19 -25.92
N LYS A 34 -9.11 15.51 -26.08
CA LYS A 34 -9.64 16.50 -25.14
C LYS A 34 -11.13 16.24 -24.92
N ASN A 35 -11.50 15.57 -23.83
CA ASN A 35 -12.75 15.78 -23.09
C ASN A 35 -12.81 14.95 -21.79
N THR A 36 -11.66 14.58 -21.23
CA THR A 36 -11.62 13.96 -19.91
C THR A 36 -11.80 15.06 -18.87
N LEU A 37 -12.90 15.01 -18.11
CA LEU A 37 -13.07 15.86 -16.93
C LEU A 37 -11.99 15.47 -15.92
N GLU A 38 -10.92 16.27 -15.87
CA GLU A 38 -9.88 16.17 -14.86
C GLU A 38 -10.40 16.81 -13.57
N THR A 39 -10.44 16.02 -12.49
CA THR A 39 -10.72 16.55 -11.15
C THR A 39 -9.46 16.40 -10.30
N GLU A 40 -9.16 17.41 -9.48
CA GLU A 40 -8.05 17.33 -8.54
C GLU A 40 -8.47 16.51 -7.31
N VAL A 41 -7.60 15.60 -6.91
CA VAL A 41 -7.76 14.75 -5.73
C VAL A 41 -6.58 15.00 -4.82
N GLN A 42 -6.86 15.42 -3.59
CA GLN A 42 -5.86 15.55 -2.54
C GLN A 42 -5.48 14.16 -2.04
N LEU A 43 -4.19 13.82 -2.12
CA LEU A 43 -3.61 12.63 -1.50
C LEU A 43 -2.89 13.01 -0.23
N VAL A 44 -3.09 12.19 0.79
CA VAL A 44 -2.52 12.41 2.11
C VAL A 44 -1.14 11.73 2.23
N PRO A 45 -0.27 12.22 3.12
CA PRO A 45 0.92 11.48 3.52
C PRO A 45 0.58 10.02 3.89
N GLY A 46 1.38 9.07 3.42
CA GLY A 46 1.11 7.63 3.54
C GLY A 46 0.38 7.01 2.34
N SER A 47 -0.06 7.80 1.37
CA SER A 47 -0.63 7.26 0.13
C SER A 47 0.38 6.41 -0.64
N LEU A 48 -0.06 5.25 -1.11
CA LEU A 48 0.75 4.35 -1.92
C LEU A 48 0.67 4.70 -3.40
N LEU A 49 1.83 4.69 -4.04
CA LEU A 49 2.02 5.13 -5.41
C LEU A 49 2.75 4.03 -6.19
N GLN A 50 2.46 3.91 -7.48
CA GLN A 50 3.16 3.01 -8.38
C GLN A 50 3.67 3.78 -9.61
N GLU A 51 4.93 3.54 -9.97
CA GLU A 51 5.52 4.09 -11.17
C GLU A 51 4.76 3.67 -12.43
N ILE A 52 4.51 4.61 -13.33
CA ILE A 52 3.94 4.33 -14.66
C ILE A 52 4.99 4.49 -15.74
N LYS A 53 5.85 5.50 -15.59
CA LYS A 53 6.97 5.77 -16.47
C LYS A 53 8.13 6.27 -15.63
N SER A 54 9.29 5.66 -15.82
CA SER A 54 10.55 6.21 -15.33
C SER A 54 10.90 7.42 -16.16
N ASP A 55 10.87 8.60 -15.54
CA ASP A 55 11.41 9.79 -16.17
C ASP A 55 12.89 9.95 -15.79
N GLN A 56 13.68 10.48 -16.71
CA GLN A 56 15.10 10.75 -16.48
C GLN A 56 15.23 12.14 -15.87
N GLY A 57 15.13 12.26 -14.55
CA GLY A 57 15.22 13.55 -13.87
C GLY A 57 14.97 13.49 -12.35
N SER A 58 14.55 14.63 -11.79
CA SER A 58 14.26 14.82 -10.37
C SER A 58 12.84 14.42 -9.97
N SER A 59 12.02 13.97 -10.91
CA SER A 59 10.60 13.70 -10.70
C SER A 59 10.18 12.36 -11.30
N VAL A 60 9.11 11.78 -10.76
CA VAL A 60 8.60 10.46 -11.13
C VAL A 60 7.09 10.53 -11.43
N CYS A 61 6.69 9.90 -12.53
CA CYS A 61 5.29 9.82 -12.94
C CYS A 61 4.65 8.57 -12.32
N VAL A 62 3.67 8.79 -11.45
CA VAL A 62 3.07 7.75 -10.61
C VAL A 62 1.55 7.76 -10.66
N GLN A 63 0.95 6.63 -10.32
CA GLN A 63 -0.48 6.47 -10.08
C GLN A 63 -0.72 6.06 -8.63
N SER A 64 -1.81 6.57 -8.05
CA SER A 64 -2.27 6.16 -6.74
C SER A 64 -2.76 4.72 -6.74
N LEU A 65 -2.38 3.97 -5.72
CA LEU A 65 -2.92 2.64 -5.42
C LEU A 65 -4.12 2.69 -4.47
N ASP A 66 -4.35 3.83 -3.80
CA ASP A 66 -5.48 4.06 -2.89
C ASP A 66 -6.69 4.68 -3.58
N HIS A 67 -6.48 5.33 -4.73
CA HIS A 67 -7.54 5.97 -5.52
C HIS A 67 -7.48 5.55 -6.98
N ASP A 68 -8.62 5.11 -7.51
CA ASP A 68 -8.74 4.72 -8.91
C ASP A 68 -8.50 5.91 -9.85
N ASN A 69 -7.69 5.67 -10.88
CA ASN A 69 -7.40 6.60 -11.96
C ASN A 69 -6.87 7.97 -11.52
N VAL A 70 -6.13 8.01 -10.41
CA VAL A 70 -5.44 9.22 -9.96
C VAL A 70 -3.96 9.14 -10.30
N TYR A 71 -3.47 10.16 -11.00
CA TYR A 71 -2.13 10.24 -11.55
C TYR A 71 -1.44 11.54 -11.13
N MET A 72 -0.13 11.50 -10.94
CA MET A 72 0.64 12.68 -10.52
C MET A 72 2.11 12.60 -10.93
N LEU A 73 2.74 13.78 -10.92
CA LEU A 73 4.17 13.93 -11.05
C LEU A 73 4.71 14.35 -9.68
N CYS A 74 5.48 13.47 -9.04
CA CYS A 74 6.07 13.74 -7.74
C CYS A 74 7.56 14.07 -7.88
N ASN A 75 8.11 14.96 -7.06
CA ASN A 75 9.57 15.03 -6.95
C ASN A 75 10.07 13.83 -6.17
N ASN A 76 11.30 13.42 -6.43
CA ASN A 76 11.93 12.32 -5.70
C ASN A 76 12.10 12.62 -4.19
N SER A 77 12.05 13.90 -3.77
CA SER A 77 12.05 14.31 -2.36
C SER A 77 10.72 14.06 -1.64
N ASP A 78 9.63 13.95 -2.40
CA ASP A 78 8.26 13.93 -1.85
C ASP A 78 7.77 12.48 -1.68
N VAL A 79 8.59 11.51 -2.09
CA VAL A 79 8.26 10.09 -2.10
C VAL A 79 9.40 9.26 -1.54
N HIS A 80 9.06 8.15 -0.91
CA HIS A 80 10.01 7.13 -0.47
C HIS A 80 9.84 5.86 -1.29
N GLU A 81 10.90 5.37 -1.93
CA GLU A 81 10.85 4.11 -2.68
C GLU A 81 10.76 2.93 -1.72
N LEU A 82 9.73 2.09 -1.90
CA LEU A 82 9.47 0.95 -1.06
C LEU A 82 10.10 -0.31 -1.63
N THR A 83 10.63 -1.15 -0.76
CA THR A 83 10.93 -2.54 -1.09
C THR A 83 9.64 -3.29 -1.44
N PRO A 84 9.73 -4.41 -2.19
CA PRO A 84 8.56 -5.24 -2.46
C PRO A 84 7.84 -5.72 -1.21
N PHE A 85 8.56 -5.98 -0.11
CA PHE A 85 7.97 -6.44 1.15
C PHE A 85 7.19 -5.32 1.83
N GLU A 86 7.81 -4.15 2.06
CA GLU A 86 7.14 -2.99 2.67
C GLU A 86 5.89 -2.62 1.89
N ALA A 87 5.96 -2.64 0.56
CA ALA A 87 4.85 -2.29 -0.27
C ALA A 87 3.69 -3.31 -0.28
N GLU A 88 3.87 -4.53 0.20
CA GLU A 88 2.78 -5.49 0.39
C GLU A 88 2.24 -5.45 1.83
N VAL A 89 3.10 -5.15 2.81
CA VAL A 89 2.73 -5.07 4.23
C VAL A 89 2.01 -3.76 4.57
N LEU A 90 2.38 -2.65 3.93
CA LEU A 90 1.76 -1.34 4.19
C LEU A 90 0.38 -1.18 3.55
N VAL A 91 0.07 -1.91 2.48
CA VAL A 91 -1.22 -1.81 1.77
C VAL A 91 -2.43 -1.97 2.70
N PRO A 92 -2.52 -3.02 3.55
CA PRO A 92 -3.67 -3.22 4.43
C PRO A 92 -3.72 -2.28 5.64
N VAL A 93 -2.65 -1.50 5.91
CA VAL A 93 -2.62 -0.58 7.05
C VAL A 93 -3.62 0.56 6.82
N SER A 94 -4.51 0.73 7.79
CA SER A 94 -5.58 1.73 7.79
C SER A 94 -5.68 2.38 9.17
N PRO A 95 -5.88 3.72 9.26
CA PRO A 95 -5.98 4.68 8.15
C PRO A 95 -4.68 4.86 7.36
N VAL A 96 -4.79 5.34 6.11
CA VAL A 96 -3.66 5.52 5.17
C VAL A 96 -2.46 6.27 5.78
N ARG A 97 -2.72 7.26 6.65
CA ARG A 97 -1.67 8.06 7.31
C ARG A 97 -0.77 7.24 8.23
N ASP A 98 -1.28 6.15 8.81
CA ASP A 98 -0.54 5.33 9.78
C ASP A 98 0.58 4.53 9.10
N ARG A 99 0.53 4.38 7.77
CA ARG A 99 1.62 3.76 6.99
C ARG A 99 2.96 4.46 7.19
N LEU A 100 2.97 5.78 7.41
CA LEU A 100 4.22 6.50 7.69
C LEU A 100 4.79 6.14 9.05
N HIS A 101 3.93 5.95 10.05
CA HIS A 101 4.35 5.50 11.38
C HIS A 101 4.94 4.08 11.29
N VAL A 102 4.26 3.18 10.59
CA VAL A 102 4.75 1.81 10.35
C VAL A 102 6.08 1.81 9.59
N LEU A 103 6.21 2.61 8.53
CA LEU A 103 7.46 2.69 7.76
C LEU A 103 8.61 3.26 8.60
N SER A 104 8.34 4.22 9.48
CA SER A 104 9.36 4.82 10.36
C SER A 104 9.77 3.91 11.52
N ASP A 105 8.96 2.89 11.84
CA ASP A 105 9.25 1.90 12.86
C ASP A 105 9.94 0.68 12.26
N GLU A 106 11.28 0.73 12.21
CA GLU A 106 12.08 -0.38 11.71
C GLU A 106 11.84 -1.69 12.47
N GLN A 107 11.49 -1.62 13.76
CA GLN A 107 11.27 -2.80 14.57
C GLN A 107 9.96 -3.47 14.15
N TRP A 108 8.92 -2.68 13.92
CA TRP A 108 7.64 -3.17 13.42
C TRP A 108 7.80 -3.93 12.10
N LEU A 109 8.53 -3.37 11.12
CA LEU A 109 8.76 -4.03 9.84
C LEU A 109 9.60 -5.30 9.97
N LYS A 110 10.60 -5.30 10.86
CA LYS A 110 11.40 -6.50 11.16
C LYS A 110 10.53 -7.60 11.77
N GLU A 111 9.64 -7.25 12.70
CA GLU A 111 8.69 -8.19 13.30
C GLU A 111 7.73 -8.76 12.27
N ALA A 112 7.11 -7.90 11.44
CA ALA A 112 6.23 -8.34 10.36
C ALA A 112 6.90 -9.35 9.42
N ALA A 113 8.20 -9.18 9.14
CA ALA A 113 8.97 -10.09 8.30
C ALA A 113 9.26 -11.45 8.97
N MET A 114 9.22 -11.52 10.30
CA MET A 114 9.42 -12.75 11.08
C MET A 114 8.12 -13.51 11.35
N ILE A 115 6.95 -12.87 11.19
CA ILE A 115 5.65 -13.52 11.40
C ILE A 115 5.38 -14.51 10.26
N VAL A 116 5.32 -15.79 10.62
CA VAL A 116 5.02 -16.91 9.73
C VAL A 116 3.88 -17.77 10.29
N GLU A 117 3.32 -18.67 9.49
CA GLU A 117 2.35 -19.65 9.96
C GLU A 117 2.91 -20.44 11.16
N GLY A 118 2.11 -20.58 12.21
CA GLY A 118 2.48 -21.17 13.50
C GLY A 118 3.04 -20.19 14.53
N SER A 119 3.28 -18.93 14.17
CA SER A 119 3.75 -17.91 15.13
C SER A 119 2.68 -17.60 16.18
N ASN A 120 3.08 -17.48 17.45
CA ASN A 120 2.25 -16.91 18.51
C ASN A 120 2.31 -15.39 18.42
N VAL A 121 1.15 -14.73 18.46
CA VAL A 121 1.02 -13.28 18.32
C VAL A 121 0.01 -12.74 19.33
N ASN A 122 0.17 -11.49 19.73
CA ASN A 122 -0.88 -10.73 20.41
C ASN A 122 -1.60 -9.89 19.37
N VAL A 123 -2.93 -10.05 19.29
CA VAL A 123 -3.78 -9.34 18.35
C VAL A 123 -4.46 -8.19 19.06
N ASP A 124 -4.15 -6.97 18.65
CA ASP A 124 -4.93 -5.79 19.00
C ASP A 124 -6.25 -5.82 18.22
N LEU A 125 -7.38 -5.88 18.93
CA LEU A 125 -8.72 -5.91 18.36
C LEU A 125 -9.30 -4.49 18.18
N GLY A 126 -8.58 -3.45 18.60
CA GLY A 126 -9.07 -2.08 18.68
C GLY A 126 -10.12 -1.86 19.77
N ALA A 127 -10.71 -0.66 19.79
CA ALA A 127 -11.85 -0.28 20.63
C ALA A 127 -11.68 -0.54 22.15
N ASP A 128 -10.51 -0.22 22.70
CA ASP A 128 -10.17 -0.37 24.13
C ASP A 128 -10.30 -1.81 24.66
N LEU A 129 -10.23 -2.81 23.77
CA LEU A 129 -10.17 -4.21 24.15
C LEU A 129 -8.73 -4.61 24.48
N ASP A 130 -8.58 -5.49 25.46
CA ASP A 130 -7.29 -6.09 25.76
C ASP A 130 -6.80 -6.92 24.56
N PRO A 131 -5.50 -6.84 24.20
CA PRO A 131 -4.93 -7.69 23.17
C PRO A 131 -5.14 -9.18 23.49
N VAL A 132 -5.44 -9.97 22.46
CA VAL A 132 -5.73 -11.40 22.61
C VAL A 132 -4.63 -12.23 21.98
N GLU A 133 -4.16 -13.25 22.70
CA GLU A 133 -3.20 -14.22 22.15
C GLU A 133 -3.83 -15.01 21.00
N GLY A 134 -3.04 -15.26 19.96
CA GLY A 134 -3.46 -16.00 18.77
C GLY A 134 -2.31 -16.75 18.12
N ILE A 135 -2.66 -17.68 17.24
CA ILE A 135 -1.70 -18.40 16.38
C ILE A 135 -1.98 -18.04 14.93
N VAL A 136 -0.95 -17.65 14.20
CA VAL A 136 -1.04 -17.40 12.76
C VAL A 136 -1.29 -18.73 12.04
N ARG A 137 -2.41 -18.83 11.33
CA ARG A 137 -2.79 -19.98 10.49
C ARG A 137 -2.62 -19.73 9.01
N TYR A 138 -2.44 -18.48 8.62
CA TYR A 138 -2.26 -18.09 7.23
C TYR A 138 -1.42 -16.83 7.15
N CYS A 139 -0.51 -16.77 6.17
CA CYS A 139 0.26 -15.57 5.83
C CYS A 139 0.33 -15.43 4.31
N GLY A 140 -0.31 -14.39 3.74
CA GLY A 140 -0.31 -14.20 2.30
C GLY A 140 -1.39 -13.26 1.77
N ILE A 141 -1.54 -13.21 0.45
CA ILE A 141 -2.53 -12.37 -0.24
C ILE A 141 -3.88 -13.10 -0.27
N VAL A 142 -4.93 -12.44 0.21
CA VAL A 142 -6.31 -12.91 0.12
C VAL A 142 -7.09 -12.01 -0.84
N PRO A 143 -7.29 -12.40 -2.11
CA PRO A 143 -7.89 -11.54 -3.13
C PRO A 143 -9.25 -10.95 -2.74
N GLU A 144 -10.03 -11.68 -1.95
CA GLU A 144 -11.36 -11.27 -1.48
C GLU A 144 -11.31 -10.17 -0.42
N LEU A 145 -10.21 -10.06 0.33
CA LEU A 145 -10.01 -9.04 1.37
C LEU A 145 -9.28 -7.80 0.83
N GLY A 146 -8.57 -7.94 -0.28
CA GLY A 146 -7.90 -6.85 -0.96
C GLY A 146 -6.47 -7.17 -1.37
N LYS A 147 -5.69 -6.13 -1.59
CA LYS A 147 -4.27 -6.22 -1.93
C LYS A 147 -3.42 -6.25 -0.66
N GLY A 148 -2.18 -6.74 -0.77
CA GLY A 148 -1.24 -6.82 0.34
C GLY A 148 -1.29 -8.12 1.13
N ILE A 149 -0.42 -8.22 2.13
CA ILE A 149 -0.28 -9.40 3.01
C ILE A 149 -1.31 -9.33 4.13
N PHE A 150 -2.05 -10.41 4.31
CA PHE A 150 -2.96 -10.63 5.42
C PHE A 150 -2.45 -11.79 6.29
N TYR A 151 -2.66 -11.66 7.60
CA TYR A 151 -2.38 -12.70 8.58
C TYR A 151 -3.72 -13.25 9.09
N GLY A 152 -4.01 -14.52 8.80
CA GLY A 152 -5.17 -15.21 9.35
C GLY A 152 -4.82 -15.77 10.72
N ILE A 153 -5.52 -15.33 11.77
CA ILE A 153 -5.15 -15.64 13.16
C ILE A 153 -6.28 -16.43 13.81
N GLU A 154 -5.94 -17.58 14.38
CA GLU A 154 -6.80 -18.30 15.31
C GLU A 154 -6.59 -17.73 16.72
N LEU A 155 -7.62 -17.13 17.29
CA LEU A 155 -7.56 -16.55 18.64
C LEU A 155 -7.62 -17.66 19.70
N LEU A 156 -6.77 -17.56 20.72
CA LEU A 156 -6.62 -18.55 21.79
C LEU A 156 -7.52 -18.28 23.01
N VAL A 157 -8.53 -17.42 22.88
CA VAL A 157 -9.47 -17.14 23.97
C VAL A 157 -10.06 -18.45 24.51
N MET A 158 -9.77 -18.74 25.78
CA MET A 158 -10.49 -19.76 26.53
C MET A 158 -11.97 -19.41 26.47
N SER A 159 -12.76 -20.28 25.86
CA SER A 159 -14.20 -20.30 26.07
C SER A 159 -14.39 -20.36 27.59
N ALA A 160 -14.98 -19.31 28.17
CA ALA A 160 -15.54 -19.43 29.51
C ALA A 160 -16.60 -20.55 29.42
N ALA A 161 -16.28 -21.68 30.04
CA ALA A 161 -17.16 -22.83 30.17
C ALA A 161 -18.41 -22.47 30.99
#